data_AF-A0A1Q9WTZ3-F1
#
_entry.id   AF-A0A1Q9WTZ3-F1
#
_cell.length_a   1.000
_cell.length_b   1.000
_cell.length_c   1.000
_cell.angle_alpha   90.00
_cell.angle_beta   90.00
_cell.angle_gamma   90.00
#
_symmetry.space_group_name_H-M   'P 1'
#
loop_
_entity.id
_entity.type
_entity.pdbx_description
1 polymer ?
#
loop_
_entity_poly.entity_id
_entity_poly.type
_entity_poly.pdbx_seq_one_letter_code
_entity_poly.pdbx_strand_id
1 'polypeptide(L)' 'MPVLYQPKEGRVLICDVRGYEIPEVVKVSPVAVIRKHRANRLLVTVVPLRTAATVCPWPPPT' A
#
# COMPACT_ATOMS: atom_id res chain seq x y z
N MET A 1 -10.53 -5.66 -10.26
CA MET A 1 -10.62 -4.95 -11.56
C MET A 1 -9.31 -4.23 -11.81
N PRO A 2 -8.66 -4.37 -12.98
CA PRO A 2 -7.42 -3.67 -13.28
C PRO A 2 -7.68 -2.18 -13.60
N VAL A 3 -6.80 -1.29 -13.16
CA VAL A 3 -6.87 0.13 -13.50
C VAL A 3 -6.44 0.30 -14.96
N LEU A 4 -7.28 0.92 -15.79
CA LEU A 4 -7.04 1.08 -17.24
C LEU A 4 -5.99 2.17 -17.58
N TYR A 5 -5.44 2.83 -16.57
CA TYR A 5 -4.47 3.90 -16.72
C TYR A 5 -3.33 3.73 -15.73
N GLN A 6 -2.14 4.26 -16.07
CA GLN A 6 -1.00 4.21 -15.17
C GLN A 6 -1.16 5.28 -14.06
N PRO A 7 -1.30 4.88 -12.78
CA PRO A 7 -1.47 5.79 -11.66
C PRO A 7 -0.31 6.79 -11.56
N LYS A 8 -0.61 8.05 -11.21
CA LYS A 8 0.42 9.07 -10.96
C LYS A 8 1.18 8.76 -9.66
N GLU A 9 2.45 9.14 -9.62
CA GLU A 9 3.27 9.10 -8.40
C GLU A 9 2.62 9.95 -7.31
N GLY A 10 2.68 9.49 -6.07
CA GLY A 10 2.04 10.13 -4.92
C GLY A 10 0.55 9.82 -4.74
N ARG A 11 -0.09 9.07 -5.66
CA ARG A 11 -1.47 8.61 -5.43
C ARG A 11 -1.52 7.39 -4.52
N VAL A 12 -2.53 7.37 -3.65
CA VAL A 12 -2.90 6.20 -2.85
C VAL A 12 -3.93 5.39 -3.61
N LEU A 13 -3.72 4.09 -3.70
CA LEU A 13 -4.60 3.11 -4.31
C LEU A 13 -5.03 2.12 -3.24
N ILE A 14 -6.25 1.61 -3.36
CA ILE A 14 -6.71 0.48 -2.56
C ILE A 14 -6.41 -0.77 -3.39
N CYS A 15 -5.48 -1.59 -2.93
CA CYS A 15 -5.05 -2.78 -3.66
C CYS A 15 -5.38 -4.05 -2.89
N ASP A 16 -5.88 -5.06 -3.60
CA ASP A 16 -6.05 -6.41 -3.09
C ASP A 16 -4.75 -7.17 -3.36
N VAL A 17 -3.90 -7.26 -2.33
CA VAL A 17 -2.58 -7.90 -2.42
C VAL A 17 -2.78 -9.41 -2.35
N ARG A 18 -3.01 -10.03 -3.51
CA ARG A 18 -3.12 -11.48 -3.66
C ARG A 18 -1.78 -12.04 -4.10
N GLY A 19 -0.87 -12.27 -3.16
CA GLY A 19 0.44 -12.80 -3.49
C GLY A 19 1.43 -12.86 -2.33
N TYR A 20 1.55 -14.08 -1.80
CA TYR A 20 2.73 -14.68 -1.17
C TYR A 20 2.91 -14.59 0.36
N GLU A 21 2.91 -15.81 0.92
CA GLU A 21 3.32 -16.34 2.23
C GLU A 21 2.76 -15.79 3.56
N ILE A 22 2.32 -16.76 4.37
CA ILE A 22 1.93 -16.63 5.77
C ILE A 22 3.06 -15.89 6.51
N PRO A 23 2.81 -14.76 7.21
CA PRO A 23 1.55 -14.31 7.79
C PRO A 23 0.85 -13.18 7.02
N GLU A 24 1.23 -12.94 5.76
CA GLU A 24 0.71 -11.82 4.96
C GLU A 24 -0.72 -12.12 4.48
N VAL A 25 -1.67 -11.98 5.41
CA VAL A 25 -3.12 -12.03 5.18
C VAL A 25 -3.47 -11.27 3.92
N VAL A 26 -4.23 -11.91 3.02
CA VAL A 26 -4.93 -11.27 1.90
C VAL A 26 -5.77 -10.13 2.48
N LYS A 27 -5.20 -8.93 2.50
CA LYS A 27 -5.79 -7.75 3.11
C LYS A 27 -5.82 -6.64 2.08
N VAL A 28 -7.04 -6.18 1.81
CA VAL A 28 -7.25 -4.94 1.07
C VAL A 28 -6.58 -3.82 1.86
N SER A 29 -5.49 -3.29 1.33
CA SER A 29 -4.69 -2.28 2.02
C SER A 29 -4.46 -1.06 1.13
N PRO A 30 -4.38 0.13 1.73
CA PRO A 30 -3.96 1.31 1.00
C PRO A 30 -2.47 1.17 0.65
N VAL A 31 -2.13 1.42 -0.61
CA VAL A 31 -0.75 1.43 -1.12
C VAL A 31 -0.47 2.77 -1.79
N ALA A 32 0.69 3.35 -1.55
CA ALA A 32 1.11 4.59 -2.19
C ALA A 32 1.99 4.28 -3.41
N VAL A 33 1.72 4.94 -4.54
CA VAL A 33 2.53 4.80 -5.76
C VAL A 33 3.77 5.67 -5.63
N ILE A 34 4.94 5.03 -5.59
CA ILE A 34 6.23 5.75 -5.50
C ILE A 34 6.75 6.08 -6.89
N ARG A 35 6.60 5.15 -7.85
CA ARG A 35 7.22 5.31 -9.15
C ARG A 35 6.44 4.65 -10.27
N LYS A 36 6.40 5.31 -11.43
CA LYS A 36 5.95 4.68 -12.67
C LYS A 36 7.05 3.87 -13.33
N HIS A 37 6.70 2.72 -13.92
CA HIS A 37 7.64 1.97 -14.74
C HIS A 37 7.75 2.62 -16.13
N ARG A 38 8.99 2.92 -16.58
CA ARG A 38 9.25 3.67 -17.82
C ARG A 38 8.86 2.91 -19.09
N ALA A 39 9.10 1.61 -19.13
CA ALA A 39 8.88 0.77 -20.32
C ALA A 39 7.58 -0.04 -20.29
N ASN A 40 6.87 -0.07 -19.16
CA ASN A 40 5.68 -0.90 -18.99
C ASN A 40 4.58 -0.07 -18.33
N ARG A 41 3.54 0.24 -19.09
CA ARG A 41 2.41 1.07 -18.62
C ARG A 41 1.50 0.35 -17.63
N LEU A 42 1.65 -0.97 -17.50
CA LEU A 42 0.88 -1.83 -16.59
C LEU A 42 1.60 -2.08 -15.26
N LEU A 43 2.84 -1.61 -15.09
CA LEU A 43 3.62 -1.77 -13.88
C LEU A 43 3.89 -0.43 -13.19
N VAL A 44 3.77 -0.45 -11.87
CA VAL A 44 4.11 0.66 -10.98
C VAL A 44 4.73 0.11 -9.71
N THR A 45 5.65 0.87 -9.13
CA THR A 45 6.24 0.56 -7.83
C THR A 45 5.38 1.21 -6.75
N VAL A 46 4.94 0.41 -5.78
CA VAL A 46 4.08 0.85 -4.68
C VAL A 46 4.70 0.48 -3.33
N VAL A 47 4.34 1.22 -2.29
CA VAL A 47 4.63 0.86 -0.90
C VAL A 47 3.32 0.71 -0.12
N PRO A 48 3.14 -0.39 0.63
CA PRO A 48 1.95 -0.58 1.45
C PRO A 48 1.94 0.38 2.64
N LEU A 49 0.80 1.01 2.89
CA LEU A 49 0.56 1.82 4.07
C LEU A 49 -0.13 0.93 5.11
N ARG A 50 0.65 0.46 6.10
CA ARG A 50 0.09 -0.20 7.28
C ARG A 50 -0.07 0.82 8.39
N THR A 51 -1.30 1.05 8.83
CA THR A 51 -1.56 1.69 10.13
C THR A 51 -1.21 0.68 11.21
N ALA A 52 0.04 0.68 11.65
CA ALA A 52 0.35 0.24 13.00
C ALA A 52 -0.14 1.38 13.90
N ALA A 53 -1.35 1.25 14.44
CA ALA A 53 -1.78 2.10 15.53
C ALA A 53 -0.88 1.76 16.73
N THR A 54 0.31 2.35 16.80
CA THR A 54 1.07 2.43 18.04
C THR A 54 0.27 3.35 18.94
N VAL A 55 -0.71 2.77 19.64
CA VAL A 55 -1.26 3.36 20.84
C VAL A 55 -0.07 3.40 21.80
N CYS A 56 0.50 4.57 22.03
CA CYS A 56 1.46 4.75 23.11
C CYS A 56 0.78 4.31 24.42
N PRO A 57 1.21 3.22 25.07
CA PRO A 57 0.68 2.86 26.37
C PRO A 57 1.54 3.54 27.43
N TRP A 58 1.00 4.58 28.07
CA TRP A 58 1.31 4.95 29.47
C TRP A 58 2.73 5.54 29.77
N PRO A 59 2.89 6.46 30.76
CA PRO A 59 1.86 7.03 31.65
C PRO A 59 1.25 8.34 31.13
N PRO A 60 -0.01 8.64 31.49
CA PRO A 60 -0.56 9.97 31.46
C PRO A 60 0.13 10.82 32.54
N PRO A 61 0.25 12.14 32.31
CA PRO A 61 0.81 13.04 33.30
C PRO A 61 -0.08 13.04 34.56
N THR A 62 0.51 12.70 35.71
CA THR A 62 -0.03 13.00 37.05
C THR A 62 0.98 13.86 37.79
#